data_AF-A0AAV5GBA3-F1
#
_entry.id   AF-A0AAV5GBA3-F1
#
_cell.length_a   1.000
_cell.length_b   1.000
_cell.length_c   1.000
_cell.angle_alpha   90.00
_cell.angle_beta   90.00
_cell.angle_gamma   90.00
#
_symmetry.space_group_name_H-M   'P 1'
#
loop_
_entity.id
_entity.type
_entity.pdbx_description
1 polymer ?
#
loop_
_entity_poly.entity_id
_entity_poly.type
_entity_poly.pdbx_seq_one_letter_code
_entity_poly.pdbx_strand_id
1 'polypeptide(L)'
;MSSSDENSTSGQPQSPGDYSFDQVECEISVSAAKAEAEAAHRRAHEAIAAAAEQAQGEKLTIKTASGWVHGRMEETEGKLVRSWRGIPFGADTSGQHRFRAPRPAEPWEGIRYCNEFGPVAPQPTYSWQDRIIGSEDCLHLDVVRPNTDEKLPVVVYFHGGSFIVGSSHMLMLRGFQLTEAMNVVYVSINFRLGALGYLDLRSLSDDCVANPAVMDQLLALQWVQENIAAFGGDPDSVTAMGESAGGAAVLTLMTSPAAEGLFHRAIAQSSPIGMIHSRTQSTWWARELVKRMALPRGSTVDALREAKGDDIVRAGQSMMWRNGELLHLNSSYAPTVDGDLIPDHPLEVFARGKQMDVPLLIGTNSDEASFSKFVFQREHIRQRAAIRFLASYDEENAPKVVDAYDGGTDRSDFAELLADALFWAPSVRVAQSHVLKNSTWMYRFTYASKALKALGLGAMHSMELSNVFGDMSASRASLLLRLGSSEDMESLTALMQKHWANFIHFGRPGDDWPEYITSASQAKFDMADNAPAHRATMTFDVPHHVDYDPRRKRRQAWNDYNMLEWGLGRPDILAEIEFLLEGFGP
;
A
#
# COMPACT_ATOMS: atom_id res chain seq x y z
N MET A 1 104.84 30.77 46.39
CA MET A 1 106.04 30.24 45.70
C MET A 1 105.56 29.33 44.56
N SER A 2 106.16 29.48 43.38
CA SER A 2 106.32 28.51 42.28
C SER A 2 105.20 27.50 41.90
N SER A 3 104.79 27.55 40.62
CA SER A 3 104.58 26.44 39.64
C SER A 3 103.53 25.34 39.96
N SER A 4 102.79 24.71 39.04
CA SER A 4 102.72 24.63 37.54
C SER A 4 101.41 23.82 37.19
N ASP A 5 100.88 23.64 35.97
CA ASP A 5 101.14 24.09 34.58
C ASP A 5 99.82 23.90 33.74
N GLU A 6 99.92 23.83 32.39
CA GLU A 6 98.95 23.29 31.40
C GLU A 6 97.83 24.20 30.82
N ASN A 7 97.24 23.74 29.70
CA ASN A 7 97.02 24.53 28.48
C ASN A 7 95.84 24.00 27.63
N SER A 8 94.89 24.83 27.17
CA SER A 8 94.06 24.52 25.98
C SER A 8 93.29 25.70 25.34
N THR A 9 93.46 25.82 24.01
CA THR A 9 92.51 26.20 22.93
C THR A 9 91.52 27.38 23.08
N SER A 10 91.93 28.51 22.49
CA SER A 10 91.24 29.25 21.39
C SER A 10 89.72 29.11 21.15
N GLY A 11 89.04 30.25 21.03
CA GLY A 11 87.80 30.40 20.26
C GLY A 11 87.66 31.79 19.65
N GLN A 12 87.13 31.88 18.42
CA GLN A 12 86.51 33.06 17.77
C GLN A 12 85.63 32.60 16.58
N PRO A 13 84.60 33.37 16.18
CA PRO A 13 83.50 32.87 15.36
C PRO A 13 83.70 33.00 13.84
N GLN A 14 83.05 32.12 13.06
CA GLN A 14 82.92 32.23 11.60
C GLN A 14 81.59 32.87 11.19
N SER A 15 81.59 33.54 10.03
CA SER A 15 80.40 34.13 9.40
C SER A 15 79.52 33.09 8.70
N PRO A 16 78.19 33.29 8.64
CA PRO A 16 77.33 32.52 7.73
C PRO A 16 77.59 32.98 6.29
N GLY A 17 77.96 32.04 5.42
CA GLY A 17 78.25 32.29 4.00
C GLY A 17 77.02 32.18 3.09
N ASP A 18 77.23 32.46 1.81
CA ASP A 18 76.20 32.57 0.77
C ASP A 18 75.33 31.32 0.58
N TYR A 19 74.03 31.53 0.41
CA TYR A 19 73.14 30.54 -0.21
C TYR A 19 73.29 30.61 -1.73
N SER A 20 73.55 29.47 -2.37
CA SER A 20 73.67 29.38 -3.83
C SER A 20 72.33 29.65 -4.52
N PHE A 21 72.33 30.51 -5.55
CA PHE A 21 71.17 30.78 -6.40
C PHE A 21 70.56 29.50 -7.00
N ASP A 22 71.39 28.50 -7.36
CA ASP A 22 70.95 27.25 -8.00
C ASP A 22 70.03 26.40 -7.12
N GLN A 23 70.17 26.47 -5.79
CA GLN A 23 69.28 25.73 -4.87
C GLN A 23 67.89 26.36 -4.81
N VAL A 24 67.81 27.70 -4.85
CA VAL A 24 66.54 28.44 -4.80
C VAL A 24 65.74 28.24 -6.08
N GLU A 25 66.38 28.27 -7.26
CA GLU A 25 65.70 27.96 -8.53
C GLU A 25 65.18 26.52 -8.58
N CYS A 26 65.92 25.56 -8.01
CA CYS A 26 65.51 24.16 -7.94
C CYS A 26 64.30 23.95 -7.00
N GLU A 27 64.25 24.61 -5.84
CA GLU A 27 63.09 24.55 -4.93
C GLU A 27 61.85 25.27 -5.51
N ILE A 28 62.04 26.37 -6.24
CA ILE A 28 60.96 27.05 -6.97
C ILE A 28 60.42 26.13 -8.09
N SER A 29 61.30 25.44 -8.81
CA SER A 29 60.93 24.44 -9.83
C SER A 29 60.10 23.28 -9.25
N VAL A 30 60.54 22.69 -8.14
CA VAL A 30 59.83 21.56 -7.49
C VAL A 30 58.49 21.99 -6.87
N SER A 31 58.40 23.20 -6.32
CA SER A 31 57.13 23.73 -5.77
C SER A 31 56.13 24.10 -6.86
N ALA A 32 56.58 24.68 -7.98
CA ALA A 32 55.76 24.91 -9.16
C ALA A 32 55.22 23.59 -9.74
N ALA A 33 56.08 22.58 -9.91
CA ALA A 33 55.68 21.26 -10.40
C ALA A 33 54.65 20.56 -9.48
N LYS A 34 54.76 20.71 -8.16
CA LYS A 34 53.75 20.22 -7.21
C LYS A 34 52.41 20.94 -7.36
N ALA A 35 52.43 22.28 -7.44
CA ALA A 35 51.20 23.06 -7.62
C ALA A 35 50.49 22.74 -8.94
N GLU A 36 51.27 22.49 -10.01
CA GLU A 36 50.74 22.07 -11.31
C GLU A 36 50.16 20.65 -11.26
N ALA A 37 50.83 19.70 -10.59
CA ALA A 37 50.34 18.35 -10.38
C ALA A 37 49.02 18.33 -9.56
N GLU A 38 48.93 19.13 -8.49
CA GLU A 38 47.69 19.30 -7.73
C GLU A 38 46.57 19.93 -8.55
N ALA A 39 46.88 20.93 -9.39
CA ALA A 39 45.90 21.54 -10.28
C ALA A 39 45.42 20.56 -11.36
N ALA A 40 46.31 19.73 -11.91
CA ALA A 40 45.94 18.65 -12.82
C ALA A 40 45.07 17.59 -12.14
N HIS A 41 45.39 17.22 -10.89
CA HIS A 41 44.60 16.28 -10.10
C HIS A 41 43.19 16.81 -9.78
N ARG A 42 43.05 18.10 -9.40
CA ARG A 42 41.74 18.76 -9.22
C ARG A 42 40.92 18.75 -10.51
N ARG A 43 41.50 19.16 -11.64
CA ARG A 43 40.83 19.12 -12.96
C ARG A 43 40.41 17.71 -13.38
N ALA A 44 41.21 16.69 -13.06
CA ALA A 44 40.85 15.30 -13.34
C ALA A 44 39.65 14.86 -12.48
N HIS A 45 39.60 15.22 -11.20
CA HIS A 45 38.44 14.98 -10.34
C HIS A 45 37.18 15.73 -10.82
N GLU A 46 37.31 17.00 -11.21
CA GLU A 46 36.22 17.80 -11.78
C GLU A 46 35.68 17.20 -13.09
N ALA A 47 36.57 16.75 -13.99
CA ALA A 47 36.18 16.12 -15.25
C ALA A 47 35.52 14.75 -15.05
N ILE A 48 36.00 13.94 -14.08
CA ILE A 48 35.37 12.67 -13.70
C ILE A 48 33.99 12.92 -13.08
N ALA A 49 33.85 13.95 -12.23
CA ALA A 49 32.57 14.33 -11.65
C ALA A 49 31.56 14.78 -12.73
N ALA A 50 31.97 15.65 -13.66
CA ALA A 50 31.11 16.10 -14.76
C ALA A 50 30.72 14.96 -15.72
N ALA A 51 31.65 14.05 -16.03
CA ALA A 51 31.34 12.87 -16.84
C ALA A 51 30.39 11.89 -16.11
N ALA A 52 30.54 11.74 -14.80
CA ALA A 52 29.62 10.96 -13.98
C ALA A 52 28.23 11.61 -13.88
N GLU A 53 28.15 12.94 -13.74
CA GLU A 53 26.90 13.71 -13.72
C GLU A 53 26.18 13.62 -15.07
N GLN A 54 26.90 13.74 -16.19
CA GLN A 54 26.31 13.55 -17.52
C GLN A 54 25.80 12.11 -17.72
N ALA A 55 26.60 11.09 -17.38
CA ALA A 55 26.18 9.69 -17.49
C ALA A 55 25.03 9.33 -16.53
N GLN A 56 24.93 9.99 -15.37
CA GLN A 56 23.77 9.88 -14.46
C GLN A 56 22.54 10.58 -15.05
N GLY A 57 22.70 11.76 -15.64
CA GLY A 57 21.62 12.47 -16.33
C GLY A 57 21.04 11.69 -17.51
N GLU A 58 21.89 10.97 -18.26
CA GLU A 58 21.46 10.03 -19.30
C GLU A 58 20.69 8.85 -18.69
N LYS A 59 21.19 8.21 -17.62
CA LYS A 59 20.50 7.10 -16.92
C LYS A 59 19.19 7.48 -16.23
N LEU A 60 18.98 8.76 -15.91
CA LEU A 60 17.74 9.29 -15.35
C LEU A 60 16.73 9.71 -16.43
N THR A 61 17.13 9.76 -17.70
CA THR A 61 16.26 10.16 -18.82
C THR A 61 15.70 8.93 -19.52
N ILE A 62 14.46 8.56 -19.18
CA ILE A 62 13.79 7.33 -19.65
C ILE A 62 12.73 7.68 -20.71
N LYS A 63 12.63 6.87 -21.76
CA LYS A 63 11.56 6.97 -22.75
C LYS A 63 10.39 6.04 -22.38
N THR A 64 9.20 6.62 -22.22
CA THR A 64 7.94 5.91 -22.08
C THR A 64 7.16 5.96 -23.41
N ALA A 65 6.04 5.25 -23.51
CA ALA A 65 5.14 5.32 -24.66
C ALA A 65 4.55 6.73 -24.87
N SER A 66 4.21 7.44 -23.78
CA SER A 66 3.65 8.80 -23.82
C SER A 66 4.72 9.90 -23.98
N GLY A 67 6.00 9.66 -23.70
CA GLY A 67 7.05 10.68 -23.90
C GLY A 67 8.32 10.42 -23.10
N TRP A 68 9.23 11.39 -23.07
CA TRP A 68 10.43 11.29 -22.22
C TRP A 68 10.16 11.81 -20.81
N VAL A 69 10.72 11.11 -19.82
CA VAL A 69 10.74 11.53 -18.40
C VAL A 69 12.17 11.64 -17.91
N HIS A 70 12.45 12.63 -17.08
CA HIS A 70 13.73 12.78 -16.38
C HIS A 70 13.50 12.70 -14.87
N GLY A 71 14.14 11.74 -14.21
CA GLY A 71 14.04 11.52 -12.77
C GLY A 71 15.17 12.20 -11.99
N ARG A 72 15.37 11.76 -10.75
CA ARG A 72 16.45 12.20 -9.87
C ARG A 72 17.00 11.09 -9.00
N MET A 73 18.25 11.25 -8.59
CA MET A 73 18.81 10.50 -7.47
C MET A 73 18.17 10.94 -6.15
N GLU A 74 18.05 9.99 -5.23
CA GLU A 74 17.73 10.24 -3.82
C GLU A 74 18.69 9.47 -2.92
N GLU A 75 19.07 10.08 -1.80
CA GLU A 75 19.87 9.41 -0.78
C GLU A 75 18.96 8.86 0.32
N THR A 76 19.23 7.64 0.77
CA THR A 76 18.50 6.96 1.83
C THR A 76 19.47 6.08 2.59
N GLU A 77 19.70 6.40 3.87
CA GLU A 77 20.58 5.66 4.78
C GLU A 77 22.01 5.44 4.21
N GLY A 78 22.55 6.45 3.51
CA GLY A 78 23.87 6.40 2.88
C GLY A 78 23.92 5.58 1.57
N LYS A 79 22.78 5.09 1.09
CA LYS A 79 22.62 4.48 -0.24
C LYS A 79 21.95 5.46 -1.19
N LEU A 80 22.07 5.18 -2.49
CA LEU A 80 21.47 5.98 -3.57
C LEU A 80 20.42 5.16 -4.33
N VAL A 81 19.23 5.73 -4.53
CA VAL A 81 18.15 5.18 -5.35
C VAL A 81 17.83 6.11 -6.51
N ARG A 82 17.30 5.57 -7.62
CA ARG A 82 16.78 6.37 -8.74
C ARG A 82 15.27 6.51 -8.57
N SER A 83 14.73 7.71 -8.75
CA SER A 83 13.29 7.96 -8.64
C SER A 83 12.76 8.85 -9.77
N TRP A 84 11.56 8.54 -10.24
CA TRP A 84 10.77 9.36 -11.16
C TRP A 84 9.39 9.53 -10.54
N ARG A 85 8.98 10.78 -10.34
CA ARG A 85 7.79 11.14 -9.59
C ARG A 85 6.77 11.88 -10.45
N GLY A 86 5.49 11.69 -10.14
CA GLY A 86 4.41 12.37 -10.85
C GLY A 86 4.42 12.07 -12.36
N ILE A 87 4.71 10.83 -12.76
CA ILE A 87 4.51 10.41 -14.15
C ILE A 87 2.99 10.23 -14.34
N PRO A 88 2.33 10.96 -15.27
CA PRO A 88 0.92 10.70 -15.57
C PRO A 88 0.81 9.37 -16.31
N PHE A 89 -0.05 8.48 -15.81
CA PHE A 89 -0.46 7.25 -16.53
C PHE A 89 -1.86 7.39 -17.12
N GLY A 90 -2.69 8.28 -16.56
CA GLY A 90 -4.00 8.63 -17.10
C GLY A 90 -4.17 10.13 -17.35
N ALA A 91 -5.20 10.47 -18.13
CA ALA A 91 -5.63 11.85 -18.37
C ALA A 91 -6.54 12.38 -17.24
N ASP A 92 -6.72 13.71 -17.20
CA ASP A 92 -7.58 14.38 -16.23
C ASP A 92 -9.02 13.78 -16.20
N THR A 93 -9.48 13.51 -14.99
CA THR A 93 -10.79 12.92 -14.69
C THR A 93 -11.86 13.95 -14.35
N SER A 94 -11.52 15.25 -14.41
CA SER A 94 -12.40 16.35 -14.00
C SER A 94 -13.59 16.62 -14.93
N GLY A 95 -14.56 17.38 -14.40
CA GLY A 95 -15.69 17.92 -15.16
C GLY A 95 -16.48 16.87 -15.93
N GLN A 96 -16.46 16.94 -17.25
CA GLN A 96 -17.17 16.01 -18.15
C GLN A 96 -16.61 14.58 -18.14
N HIS A 97 -15.46 14.34 -17.49
CA HIS A 97 -14.86 13.02 -17.34
C HIS A 97 -15.16 12.36 -16.00
N ARG A 98 -15.81 13.07 -15.06
CA ARG A 98 -16.22 12.49 -13.78
C ARG A 98 -17.11 11.28 -14.00
N PHE A 99 -16.85 10.25 -13.19
CA PHE A 99 -17.58 8.99 -13.14
C PHE A 99 -17.51 8.15 -14.44
N ARG A 100 -16.71 8.55 -15.44
CA ARG A 100 -16.42 7.76 -16.64
C ARG A 100 -15.17 6.88 -16.46
N ALA A 101 -14.97 5.93 -17.36
CA ALA A 101 -13.70 5.19 -17.48
C ALA A 101 -12.52 6.17 -17.61
N PRO A 102 -11.36 5.86 -17.01
CA PRO A 102 -10.15 6.63 -17.24
C PRO A 102 -9.66 6.44 -18.68
N ARG A 103 -8.79 7.35 -19.12
CA ARG A 103 -8.12 7.28 -20.42
C ARG A 103 -6.61 7.33 -20.17
N PRO A 104 -5.77 6.69 -21.01
CA PRO A 104 -4.31 6.86 -20.97
C PRO A 104 -3.91 8.35 -20.98
N ALA A 105 -2.77 8.67 -20.39
CA ALA A 105 -2.20 10.01 -20.46
C ALA A 105 -1.88 10.40 -21.91
N GLU A 106 -2.32 11.60 -22.31
CA GLU A 106 -2.00 12.17 -23.63
C GLU A 106 -0.48 12.26 -23.83
N PRO A 107 0.07 11.86 -25.00
CA PRO A 107 1.50 11.97 -25.26
C PRO A 107 2.01 13.41 -25.22
N TRP A 108 3.27 13.60 -24.83
CA TRP A 108 3.95 14.89 -24.79
C TRP A 108 5.26 14.90 -25.57
N GLU A 109 5.57 16.06 -26.15
CA GLU A 109 6.87 16.32 -26.76
C GLU A 109 7.90 16.77 -25.71
N GLY A 110 9.19 16.55 -26.00
CA GLY A 110 10.28 16.91 -25.10
C GLY A 110 10.38 16.02 -23.86
N ILE A 111 11.01 16.56 -22.81
CA ILE A 111 11.31 15.85 -21.55
C ILE A 111 10.45 16.43 -20.43
N ARG A 112 9.67 15.58 -19.76
CA ARG A 112 8.96 15.92 -18.51
C ARG A 112 9.87 15.67 -17.31
N TYR A 113 10.10 16.70 -16.50
CA TYR A 113 10.91 16.58 -15.28
C TYR A 113 10.07 16.01 -14.13
N CYS A 114 10.29 14.74 -13.84
CA CYS A 114 9.59 13.93 -12.83
C CYS A 114 10.31 13.98 -11.47
N ASN A 115 10.55 15.20 -10.98
CA ASN A 115 11.29 15.47 -9.73
C ASN A 115 10.37 15.67 -8.51
N GLU A 116 9.13 16.04 -8.76
CA GLU A 116 8.10 16.33 -7.75
C GLU A 116 6.96 15.30 -7.85
N PHE A 117 6.29 15.04 -6.74
CA PHE A 117 5.17 14.11 -6.69
C PHE A 117 3.94 14.71 -7.39
N GLY A 118 3.20 13.87 -8.12
CA GLY A 118 1.92 14.24 -8.69
C GLY A 118 0.88 14.62 -7.62
N PRO A 119 -0.14 15.42 -7.96
CA PRO A 119 -1.19 15.79 -7.03
C PRO A 119 -1.96 14.57 -6.54
N VAL A 120 -2.33 14.57 -5.26
CA VAL A 120 -3.20 13.53 -4.68
C VAL A 120 -4.62 13.64 -5.25
N ALA A 121 -5.36 12.52 -5.27
CA ALA A 121 -6.79 12.54 -5.57
C ALA A 121 -7.57 13.41 -4.54
N PRO A 122 -8.72 14.01 -4.92
CA PRO A 122 -9.43 14.96 -4.08
C PRO A 122 -9.93 14.28 -2.80
N GLN A 123 -9.45 14.73 -1.65
CA GLN A 123 -9.68 14.07 -0.37
C GLN A 123 -9.65 15.04 0.81
N PRO A 124 -10.36 14.72 1.91
CA PRO A 124 -10.34 15.53 3.12
C PRO A 124 -9.09 15.29 3.96
N THR A 125 -8.63 16.31 4.68
CA THR A 125 -7.50 16.18 5.61
C THR A 125 -7.88 15.68 7.02
N TYR A 126 -9.18 15.54 7.30
CA TYR A 126 -9.75 15.25 8.64
C TYR A 126 -9.13 16.10 9.78
N SER A 127 -8.77 17.35 9.49
CA SER A 127 -8.38 18.33 10.50
C SER A 127 -9.57 19.16 10.96
N TRP A 128 -9.38 19.97 11.99
CA TRP A 128 -10.39 20.89 12.54
C TRP A 128 -10.88 21.98 11.56
N GLN A 129 -10.37 22.03 10.33
CA GLN A 129 -10.59 23.11 9.35
C GLN A 129 -11.38 22.68 8.10
N ASP A 130 -12.01 21.49 8.10
CA ASP A 130 -12.83 20.95 6.99
C ASP A 130 -12.20 21.15 5.58
N ARG A 131 -10.89 20.89 5.51
CA ARG A 131 -10.08 21.18 4.33
C ARG A 131 -10.08 19.98 3.37
N ILE A 132 -10.39 20.27 2.11
CA ILE A 132 -10.13 19.38 0.97
C ILE A 132 -8.76 19.72 0.38
N ILE A 133 -8.06 18.71 -0.11
CA ILE A 133 -6.79 18.81 -0.85
C ILE A 133 -6.83 17.91 -2.08
N GLY A 134 -5.91 18.13 -3.03
CA GLY A 134 -5.75 17.30 -4.22
C GLY A 134 -6.21 17.98 -5.51
N SER A 135 -6.22 17.20 -6.58
CA SER A 135 -6.72 17.56 -7.91
C SER A 135 -7.50 16.38 -8.50
N GLU A 136 -8.45 16.64 -9.40
CA GLU A 136 -9.12 15.59 -10.19
C GLU A 136 -8.21 15.05 -11.33
N ASP A 137 -7.15 15.79 -11.66
CA ASP A 137 -6.01 15.35 -12.47
C ASP A 137 -5.03 14.55 -11.59
N CYS A 138 -5.47 13.40 -11.07
CA CYS A 138 -4.73 12.62 -10.06
C CYS A 138 -4.14 11.30 -10.55
N LEU A 139 -4.27 10.95 -11.84
CA LEU A 139 -3.81 9.66 -12.38
C LEU A 139 -2.30 9.66 -12.66
N HIS A 140 -1.55 9.78 -11.57
CA HIS A 140 -0.10 9.89 -11.51
C HIS A 140 0.51 8.75 -10.69
N LEU A 141 1.67 8.26 -11.13
CA LEU A 141 2.47 7.25 -10.42
C LEU A 141 3.91 7.72 -10.20
N ASP A 142 4.56 7.06 -9.25
CA ASP A 142 5.96 7.24 -8.89
C ASP A 142 6.70 5.91 -9.07
N VAL A 143 7.85 5.92 -9.74
CA VAL A 143 8.74 4.76 -9.94
C VAL A 143 10.03 4.98 -9.15
N VAL A 144 10.45 3.96 -8.41
CA VAL A 144 11.70 3.96 -7.63
C VAL A 144 12.44 2.64 -7.86
N ARG A 145 13.76 2.70 -8.03
CA ARG A 145 14.62 1.51 -8.12
C ARG A 145 15.95 1.68 -7.39
N PRO A 146 16.66 0.59 -7.06
CA PRO A 146 18.04 0.65 -6.58
C PRO A 146 18.94 1.24 -7.67
N ASN A 147 20.06 1.87 -7.30
CA ASN A 147 21.02 2.42 -8.27
C ASN A 147 21.90 1.35 -8.94
N THR A 148 21.27 0.28 -9.44
CA THR A 148 21.86 -0.75 -10.30
C THR A 148 21.36 -0.56 -11.73
N ASP A 149 21.88 -1.35 -12.67
CA ASP A 149 21.34 -1.46 -14.03
C ASP A 149 20.76 -2.88 -14.29
N GLU A 150 20.49 -3.64 -13.23
CA GLU A 150 19.89 -4.99 -13.29
C GLU A 150 18.42 -4.93 -13.75
N LYS A 151 17.94 -6.03 -14.37
CA LYS A 151 16.50 -6.30 -14.57
C LYS A 151 15.94 -6.89 -13.27
N LEU A 152 15.01 -6.20 -12.62
CA LEU A 152 14.49 -6.56 -11.30
C LEU A 152 12.98 -6.84 -11.35
N PRO A 153 12.42 -7.72 -10.49
CA PRO A 153 10.98 -7.86 -10.37
C PRO A 153 10.33 -6.55 -9.90
N VAL A 154 9.05 -6.40 -10.22
CA VAL A 154 8.30 -5.16 -10.00
C VAL A 154 7.30 -5.35 -8.88
N VAL A 155 7.16 -4.35 -8.02
CA VAL A 155 6.06 -4.24 -7.04
C VAL A 155 5.19 -3.05 -7.45
N VAL A 156 3.91 -3.29 -7.71
CA VAL A 156 2.91 -2.24 -7.94
C VAL A 156 2.05 -2.13 -6.68
N TYR A 157 2.13 -0.98 -6.02
CA TYR A 157 1.55 -0.77 -4.70
C TYR A 157 0.27 0.07 -4.73
N PHE A 158 -0.82 -0.53 -4.25
CA PHE A 158 -2.11 0.11 -4.03
C PHE A 158 -2.21 0.58 -2.58
N HIS A 159 -2.39 1.88 -2.36
CA HIS A 159 -2.46 2.43 -1.01
C HIS A 159 -3.79 2.14 -0.31
N GLY A 160 -3.73 1.96 1.01
CA GLY A 160 -4.90 1.91 1.89
C GLY A 160 -5.56 3.28 2.09
N GLY A 161 -6.41 3.39 3.13
CA GLY A 161 -7.10 4.63 3.50
C GLY A 161 -8.62 4.62 3.28
N SER A 162 -9.26 3.47 3.51
CA SER A 162 -10.73 3.30 3.51
C SER A 162 -11.43 3.83 2.24
N PHE A 163 -10.77 3.71 1.08
CA PHE A 163 -11.24 4.19 -0.23
C PHE A 163 -11.41 5.73 -0.36
N ILE A 164 -11.12 6.52 0.69
CA ILE A 164 -11.46 7.96 0.78
C ILE A 164 -10.25 8.89 0.95
N VAL A 165 -9.11 8.36 1.41
CA VAL A 165 -7.86 9.10 1.61
C VAL A 165 -6.66 8.22 1.21
N GLY A 166 -5.48 8.83 1.08
CA GLY A 166 -4.22 8.17 0.77
C GLY A 166 -3.54 8.76 -0.47
N SER A 167 -2.27 8.42 -0.67
CA SER A 167 -1.52 8.78 -1.88
C SER A 167 -0.27 7.91 -2.07
N SER A 168 0.23 7.88 -3.30
CA SER A 168 1.49 7.22 -3.71
C SER A 168 2.72 7.66 -2.88
N HIS A 169 2.68 8.88 -2.34
CA HIS A 169 3.82 9.60 -1.78
C HIS A 169 3.71 9.95 -0.29
N MET A 170 2.72 9.37 0.41
CA MET A 170 2.73 9.27 1.87
C MET A 170 4.12 8.81 2.33
N LEU A 171 4.68 9.44 3.36
CA LEU A 171 6.11 9.31 3.70
C LEU A 171 6.61 7.85 3.76
N MET A 172 5.82 6.97 4.37
CA MET A 172 6.07 5.53 4.50
C MET A 172 6.03 4.78 3.16
N LEU A 173 5.17 5.20 2.22
CA LEU A 173 4.85 4.48 0.98
C LEU A 173 5.75 4.88 -0.20
N ARG A 174 6.78 5.71 0.03
CA ARG A 174 7.70 6.19 -1.02
C ARG A 174 8.67 5.10 -1.52
N GLY A 175 8.84 4.02 -0.77
CA GLY A 175 9.56 2.82 -1.22
C GLY A 175 11.09 2.92 -1.30
N PHE A 176 11.74 4.01 -0.85
CA PHE A 176 13.20 4.17 -0.97
C PHE A 176 14.00 3.11 -0.17
N GLN A 177 13.55 2.78 1.04
CA GLN A 177 14.13 1.69 1.83
C GLN A 177 13.68 0.30 1.30
N LEU A 178 12.41 0.16 0.90
CA LEU A 178 11.84 -1.08 0.38
C LEU A 178 12.57 -1.57 -0.88
N THR A 179 12.82 -0.68 -1.84
CA THR A 179 13.49 -1.00 -3.11
C THR A 179 14.90 -1.56 -2.87
N GLU A 180 15.64 -0.95 -1.92
CA GLU A 180 17.00 -1.32 -1.53
C GLU A 180 17.06 -2.60 -0.69
N ALA A 181 16.08 -2.82 0.18
CA ALA A 181 16.03 -4.01 1.04
C ALA A 181 15.60 -5.28 0.28
N MET A 182 14.73 -5.14 -0.73
CA MET A 182 14.17 -6.27 -1.49
C MET A 182 14.80 -6.45 -2.88
N ASN A 183 15.62 -5.51 -3.35
CA ASN A 183 16.15 -5.42 -4.72
C ASN A 183 15.04 -5.54 -5.79
N VAL A 184 14.12 -4.58 -5.79
CA VAL A 184 12.90 -4.55 -6.66
C VAL A 184 12.70 -3.19 -7.30
N VAL A 185 12.09 -3.11 -8.48
CA VAL A 185 11.49 -1.84 -8.94
C VAL A 185 10.15 -1.65 -8.22
N TYR A 186 9.99 -0.53 -7.51
CA TYR A 186 8.76 -0.19 -6.80
C TYR A 186 7.99 0.88 -7.57
N VAL A 187 6.69 0.68 -7.73
CA VAL A 187 5.76 1.60 -8.39
C VAL A 187 4.61 1.88 -7.44
N SER A 188 4.45 3.12 -6.97
CA SER A 188 3.26 3.52 -6.21
C SER A 188 2.38 4.43 -7.06
N ILE A 189 1.06 4.24 -6.94
CA ILE A 189 0.08 4.89 -7.82
C ILE A 189 -0.92 5.74 -7.03
N ASN A 190 -1.44 6.80 -7.65
CA ASN A 190 -2.65 7.48 -7.20
C ASN A 190 -3.82 7.07 -8.10
N PHE A 191 -5.01 6.95 -7.53
CA PHE A 191 -6.27 6.64 -8.23
C PHE A 191 -7.41 7.45 -7.60
N ARG A 192 -8.58 7.53 -8.25
CA ARG A 192 -9.73 8.27 -7.73
C ARG A 192 -10.23 7.70 -6.40
N LEU A 193 -10.70 8.57 -5.51
CA LEU A 193 -11.13 8.24 -4.15
C LEU A 193 -12.56 8.72 -3.87
N GLY A 194 -13.16 8.16 -2.82
CA GLY A 194 -14.48 8.51 -2.30
C GLY A 194 -15.54 8.54 -3.40
N ALA A 195 -16.37 9.57 -3.40
CA ALA A 195 -17.48 9.71 -4.34
C ALA A 195 -17.06 9.77 -5.82
N LEU A 196 -15.80 10.15 -6.12
CA LEU A 196 -15.29 10.22 -7.50
C LEU A 196 -14.73 8.87 -8.00
N GLY A 197 -14.37 7.96 -7.09
CA GLY A 197 -13.69 6.69 -7.41
C GLY A 197 -14.50 5.42 -7.10
N TYR A 198 -15.36 5.46 -6.08
CA TYR A 198 -15.98 4.29 -5.45
C TYR A 198 -17.51 4.46 -5.25
N LEU A 199 -18.17 5.14 -6.20
CA LEU A 199 -19.62 5.16 -6.33
C LEU A 199 -20.00 4.79 -7.77
N ASP A 200 -20.86 3.79 -7.93
CA ASP A 200 -21.50 3.48 -9.21
C ASP A 200 -22.66 4.45 -9.46
N LEU A 201 -22.43 5.40 -10.38
CA LEU A 201 -23.46 6.38 -10.79
C LEU A 201 -24.21 5.98 -12.06
N ARG A 202 -24.15 4.71 -12.51
CA ARG A 202 -24.91 4.24 -13.69
C ARG A 202 -26.43 4.41 -13.55
N SER A 203 -26.94 4.50 -12.33
CA SER A 203 -28.35 4.84 -12.09
C SER A 203 -28.72 6.30 -12.42
N LEU A 204 -27.75 7.15 -12.75
CA LEU A 204 -27.92 8.58 -13.06
C LEU A 204 -27.51 8.94 -14.51
N SER A 205 -26.80 8.05 -15.21
CA SER A 205 -26.44 8.15 -16.64
C SER A 205 -25.75 6.88 -17.15
N ASP A 206 -26.07 6.46 -18.39
CA ASP A 206 -25.51 5.27 -19.05
C ASP A 206 -24.00 5.39 -19.35
N ASP A 207 -23.46 6.61 -19.42
CA ASP A 207 -22.04 6.87 -19.72
C ASP A 207 -21.10 6.75 -18.51
N CYS A 208 -21.66 6.46 -17.33
CA CYS A 208 -20.90 6.25 -16.11
C CYS A 208 -20.40 4.80 -16.00
N VAL A 209 -19.31 4.60 -15.26
CA VAL A 209 -18.79 3.26 -14.95
C VAL A 209 -19.00 2.93 -13.47
N ALA A 210 -19.15 1.65 -13.16
CA ALA A 210 -19.40 1.18 -11.80
C ALA A 210 -18.22 1.34 -10.86
N ASN A 211 -17.02 1.16 -11.43
CA ASN A 211 -15.78 0.98 -10.69
C ASN A 211 -14.67 1.94 -11.18
N PRO A 212 -14.86 3.28 -11.13
CA PRO A 212 -13.88 4.22 -11.68
C PRO A 212 -12.45 4.00 -11.13
N ALA A 213 -12.30 3.80 -9.82
CA ALA A 213 -10.99 3.57 -9.19
C ALA A 213 -10.35 2.23 -9.55
N VAL A 214 -11.12 1.16 -9.74
CA VAL A 214 -10.57 -0.15 -10.18
C VAL A 214 -10.10 -0.05 -11.63
N MET A 215 -10.81 0.71 -12.48
CA MET A 215 -10.33 1.00 -13.83
C MET A 215 -9.06 1.87 -13.82
N ASP A 216 -8.89 2.80 -12.87
CA ASP A 216 -7.64 3.56 -12.71
C ASP A 216 -6.47 2.63 -12.37
N GLN A 217 -6.71 1.67 -11.47
CA GLN A 217 -5.72 0.66 -11.05
C GLN A 217 -5.32 -0.27 -12.21
N LEU A 218 -6.29 -0.68 -13.04
CA LEU A 218 -6.04 -1.43 -14.27
C LEU A 218 -5.23 -0.62 -15.30
N LEU A 219 -5.56 0.65 -15.50
CA LEU A 219 -4.81 1.52 -16.42
C LEU A 219 -3.36 1.71 -15.95
N ALA A 220 -3.13 1.82 -14.64
CA ALA A 220 -1.78 1.88 -14.09
C ALA A 220 -1.01 0.56 -14.28
N LEU A 221 -1.66 -0.60 -14.12
CA LEU A 221 -1.05 -1.90 -14.40
C LEU A 221 -0.72 -2.08 -15.90
N GLN A 222 -1.59 -1.61 -16.80
CA GLN A 222 -1.34 -1.58 -18.25
C GLN A 222 -0.15 -0.68 -18.58
N TRP A 223 -0.06 0.50 -17.96
CA TRP A 223 1.11 1.37 -18.09
C TRP A 223 2.39 0.69 -17.62
N VAL A 224 2.35 -0.06 -16.50
CA VAL A 224 3.49 -0.83 -16.00
C VAL A 224 3.93 -1.89 -17.02
N GLN A 225 2.99 -2.67 -17.57
CA GLN A 225 3.30 -3.68 -18.59
C GLN A 225 3.97 -3.07 -19.84
N GLU A 226 3.50 -1.91 -20.31
CA GLU A 226 4.06 -1.25 -21.49
C GLU A 226 5.42 -0.55 -21.22
N ASN A 227 5.63 0.00 -20.02
CA ASN A 227 6.70 0.97 -19.77
C ASN A 227 7.80 0.51 -18.79
N ILE A 228 7.52 -0.42 -17.87
CA ILE A 228 8.43 -0.67 -16.73
C ILE A 228 9.79 -1.25 -17.12
N ALA A 229 9.85 -1.94 -18.27
CA ALA A 229 11.09 -2.43 -18.86
C ALA A 229 12.12 -1.31 -19.13
N ALA A 230 11.64 -0.10 -19.48
CA ALA A 230 12.51 1.05 -19.71
C ALA A 230 13.16 1.59 -18.41
N PHE A 231 12.53 1.33 -17.26
CA PHE A 231 13.07 1.60 -15.92
C PHE A 231 13.92 0.41 -15.40
N GLY A 232 14.03 -0.66 -16.19
CA GLY A 232 14.70 -1.92 -15.82
C GLY A 232 13.93 -2.79 -14.83
N GLY A 233 12.60 -2.63 -14.78
CA GLY A 233 11.71 -3.60 -14.17
C GLY A 233 11.40 -4.76 -15.12
N ASP A 234 10.95 -5.89 -14.57
CA ASP A 234 10.50 -7.04 -15.31
C ASP A 234 8.96 -7.07 -15.45
N PRO A 235 8.39 -6.79 -16.64
CA PRO A 235 6.94 -6.89 -16.85
C PRO A 235 6.39 -8.31 -16.64
N ASP A 236 7.23 -9.35 -16.87
CA ASP A 236 6.89 -10.77 -16.67
C ASP A 236 7.01 -11.20 -15.18
N SER A 237 7.37 -10.28 -14.27
CA SER A 237 7.55 -10.55 -12.84
C SER A 237 7.00 -9.41 -11.97
N VAL A 238 5.79 -8.96 -12.30
CA VAL A 238 5.02 -7.95 -11.55
C VAL A 238 4.29 -8.58 -10.36
N THR A 239 4.43 -7.99 -9.18
CA THR A 239 3.69 -8.31 -7.95
C THR A 239 2.70 -7.19 -7.62
N ALA A 240 1.42 -7.51 -7.59
CA ALA A 240 0.38 -6.60 -7.09
C ALA A 240 0.38 -6.64 -5.56
N MET A 241 0.53 -5.50 -4.89
CA MET A 241 0.68 -5.41 -3.44
C MET A 241 -0.20 -4.28 -2.88
N GLY A 242 -0.80 -4.48 -1.72
CA GLY A 242 -1.57 -3.42 -1.07
C GLY A 242 -2.03 -3.78 0.32
N GLU A 243 -2.35 -2.74 1.09
CA GLU A 243 -2.82 -2.83 2.47
C GLU A 243 -4.19 -2.16 2.63
N SER A 244 -5.04 -2.70 3.53
CA SER A 244 -6.38 -2.18 3.78
C SER A 244 -7.20 -2.15 2.48
N ALA A 245 -7.82 -1.02 2.14
CA ALA A 245 -8.46 -0.76 0.85
C ALA A 245 -7.58 -1.14 -0.38
N GLY A 246 -6.26 -1.00 -0.30
CA GLY A 246 -5.33 -1.46 -1.33
C GLY A 246 -5.20 -2.98 -1.38
N GLY A 247 -5.27 -3.66 -0.23
CA GLY A 247 -5.37 -5.12 -0.16
C GLY A 247 -6.71 -5.64 -0.71
N ALA A 248 -7.78 -4.86 -0.58
CA ALA A 248 -9.06 -5.15 -1.25
C ALA A 248 -8.96 -4.93 -2.76
N ALA A 249 -8.25 -3.90 -3.22
CA ALA A 249 -7.95 -3.69 -4.64
C ALA A 249 -7.19 -4.88 -5.26
N VAL A 250 -6.12 -5.37 -4.62
CA VAL A 250 -5.38 -6.57 -5.10
C VAL A 250 -6.30 -7.77 -5.28
N LEU A 251 -7.11 -8.11 -4.27
CA LEU A 251 -8.01 -9.27 -4.36
C LEU A 251 -9.19 -9.04 -5.31
N THR A 252 -9.63 -7.80 -5.52
CA THR A 252 -10.65 -7.44 -6.53
C THR A 252 -10.08 -7.61 -7.94
N LEU A 253 -8.86 -7.15 -8.18
CA LEU A 253 -8.15 -7.30 -9.45
C LEU A 253 -7.93 -8.79 -9.77
N MET A 254 -7.55 -9.62 -8.78
CA MET A 254 -7.50 -11.09 -8.96
C MET A 254 -8.83 -11.73 -9.40
N THR A 255 -9.96 -11.05 -9.25
CA THR A 255 -11.28 -11.52 -9.69
C THR A 255 -11.79 -10.85 -10.98
N SER A 256 -11.02 -9.90 -11.54
CA SER A 256 -11.36 -9.18 -12.76
C SER A 256 -10.70 -9.81 -13.98
N PRO A 257 -11.46 -10.28 -14.99
CA PRO A 257 -10.88 -10.80 -16.23
C PRO A 257 -9.98 -9.79 -16.98
N ALA A 258 -10.22 -8.48 -16.77
CA ALA A 258 -9.42 -7.41 -17.36
C ALA A 258 -8.01 -7.27 -16.74
N ALA A 259 -7.75 -7.92 -15.61
CA ALA A 259 -6.44 -7.93 -14.95
C ALA A 259 -5.55 -9.11 -15.36
N GLU A 260 -6.09 -10.09 -16.09
CA GLU A 260 -5.39 -11.32 -16.47
C GLU A 260 -4.06 -11.01 -17.21
N GLY A 261 -2.96 -11.61 -16.74
CA GLY A 261 -1.62 -11.35 -17.27
C GLY A 261 -0.97 -10.00 -16.91
N LEU A 262 -1.68 -9.07 -16.26
CA LEU A 262 -1.08 -7.78 -15.87
C LEU A 262 -0.17 -7.88 -14.63
N PHE A 263 -0.37 -8.90 -13.79
CA PHE A 263 0.52 -9.22 -12.67
C PHE A 263 0.59 -10.74 -12.44
N HIS A 264 1.66 -11.15 -11.77
CA HIS A 264 2.14 -12.53 -11.71
C HIS A 264 2.16 -13.09 -10.28
N ARG A 265 2.03 -12.23 -9.26
CA ARG A 265 1.96 -12.56 -7.83
C ARG A 265 1.10 -11.53 -7.09
N ALA A 266 0.48 -11.93 -5.99
CA ALA A 266 -0.38 -11.07 -5.18
C ALA A 266 0.04 -11.03 -3.70
N ILE A 267 0.07 -9.84 -3.12
CA ILE A 267 0.25 -9.60 -1.68
C ILE A 267 -0.93 -8.76 -1.17
N ALA A 268 -1.81 -9.38 -0.37
CA ALA A 268 -3.00 -8.74 0.18
C ALA A 268 -2.90 -8.61 1.71
N GLN A 269 -2.60 -7.41 2.20
CA GLN A 269 -2.42 -7.12 3.61
C GLN A 269 -3.70 -6.55 4.20
N SER A 270 -4.20 -7.15 5.28
CA SER A 270 -5.31 -6.62 6.09
C SER A 270 -6.51 -6.23 5.24
N SER A 271 -6.92 -7.12 4.32
CA SER A 271 -7.82 -6.82 3.20
C SER A 271 -9.31 -6.91 3.59
N PRO A 272 -10.09 -5.82 3.50
CA PRO A 272 -11.53 -5.82 3.74
C PRO A 272 -12.33 -6.28 2.51
N ILE A 273 -11.99 -7.43 1.94
CA ILE A 273 -12.54 -7.91 0.65
C ILE A 273 -14.06 -8.23 0.68
N GLY A 274 -14.67 -8.30 1.86
CA GLY A 274 -16.13 -8.34 2.02
C GLY A 274 -16.82 -6.97 1.87
N MET A 275 -16.06 -5.87 1.86
CA MET A 275 -16.58 -4.54 1.54
C MET A 275 -16.71 -4.39 0.02
N ILE A 276 -17.80 -4.92 -0.51
CA ILE A 276 -18.23 -4.75 -1.90
C ILE A 276 -19.73 -4.43 -1.94
N HIS A 277 -20.16 -3.63 -2.91
CA HIS A 277 -21.57 -3.29 -3.09
C HIS A 277 -22.24 -4.16 -4.14
N SER A 278 -23.47 -4.58 -3.84
CA SER A 278 -24.46 -4.93 -4.86
C SER A 278 -24.94 -3.67 -5.61
N ARG A 279 -25.43 -3.84 -6.84
CA ARG A 279 -26.03 -2.75 -7.64
C ARG A 279 -27.13 -1.97 -6.88
N THR A 280 -27.87 -2.65 -6.00
CA THR A 280 -28.91 -2.07 -5.13
C THR A 280 -28.30 -1.12 -4.10
N GLN A 281 -27.23 -1.54 -3.40
CA GLN A 281 -26.48 -0.68 -2.47
C GLN A 281 -25.88 0.53 -3.19
N SER A 282 -25.23 0.33 -4.33
CA SER A 282 -24.58 1.44 -5.05
C SER A 282 -25.60 2.46 -5.56
N THR A 283 -26.77 2.01 -6.03
CA THR A 283 -27.86 2.93 -6.43
C THR A 283 -28.42 3.73 -5.26
N TRP A 284 -28.49 3.14 -4.06
CA TRP A 284 -28.85 3.88 -2.84
C TRP A 284 -27.81 4.96 -2.50
N TRP A 285 -26.51 4.62 -2.57
CA TRP A 285 -25.44 5.58 -2.31
C TRP A 285 -25.35 6.71 -3.36
N ALA A 286 -25.58 6.40 -4.63
CA ALA A 286 -25.70 7.40 -5.70
C ALA A 286 -26.84 8.41 -5.41
N ARG A 287 -28.00 7.92 -4.99
CA ARG A 287 -29.15 8.76 -4.60
C ARG A 287 -28.90 9.57 -3.33
N GLU A 288 -28.18 9.01 -2.35
CA GLU A 288 -27.79 9.76 -1.16
C GLU A 288 -26.78 10.87 -1.50
N LEU A 289 -25.85 10.66 -2.43
CA LEU A 289 -24.96 11.72 -2.92
C LEU A 289 -25.75 12.89 -3.50
N VAL A 290 -26.69 12.63 -4.42
CA VAL A 290 -27.59 13.67 -5.00
C VAL A 290 -28.31 14.46 -3.91
N LYS A 291 -28.84 13.76 -2.90
CA LYS A 291 -29.48 14.37 -1.72
C LYS A 291 -28.51 15.18 -0.85
N ARG A 292 -27.25 14.78 -0.68
CA ARG A 292 -26.23 15.53 0.08
C ARG A 292 -25.65 16.71 -0.67
N MET A 293 -25.66 16.67 -1.99
CA MET A 293 -25.42 17.82 -2.87
C MET A 293 -26.62 18.79 -2.91
N ALA A 294 -27.71 18.50 -2.18
CA ALA A 294 -28.95 19.27 -2.17
C ALA A 294 -29.60 19.46 -3.56
N LEU A 295 -29.36 18.51 -4.47
CA LEU A 295 -29.89 18.51 -5.83
C LEU A 295 -31.33 17.97 -5.88
N PRO A 296 -32.15 18.37 -6.87
CA PRO A 296 -33.43 17.74 -7.17
C PRO A 296 -33.32 16.22 -7.33
N ARG A 297 -34.35 15.47 -6.89
CA ARG A 297 -34.36 14.00 -6.95
C ARG A 297 -34.21 13.42 -8.36
N GLY A 298 -34.63 14.16 -9.38
CA GLY A 298 -34.50 13.80 -10.80
C GLY A 298 -33.27 14.39 -11.49
N SER A 299 -32.27 14.87 -10.77
CA SER A 299 -31.02 15.34 -11.36
C SER A 299 -30.23 14.19 -11.99
N THR A 300 -29.77 14.39 -13.23
CA THR A 300 -28.81 13.52 -13.91
C THR A 300 -27.40 13.72 -13.33
N VAL A 301 -26.46 12.90 -13.79
CA VAL A 301 -25.03 13.06 -13.46
C VAL A 301 -24.47 14.43 -13.86
N ASP A 302 -25.07 15.15 -14.81
CA ASP A 302 -24.51 16.41 -15.32
C ASP A 302 -24.51 17.51 -14.26
N ALA A 303 -25.50 17.54 -13.37
CA ALA A 303 -25.49 18.42 -12.20
C ALA A 303 -24.33 18.11 -11.23
N LEU A 304 -23.85 16.86 -11.18
CA LEU A 304 -22.65 16.46 -10.44
C LEU A 304 -21.37 16.78 -11.22
N ARG A 305 -21.41 16.84 -12.56
CA ARG A 305 -20.27 17.28 -13.42
C ARG A 305 -20.06 18.79 -13.38
N GLU A 306 -21.13 19.57 -13.24
CA GLU A 306 -21.08 21.04 -13.09
C GLU A 306 -20.68 21.50 -11.68
N ALA A 307 -20.85 20.64 -10.66
CA ALA A 307 -20.46 20.95 -9.28
C ALA A 307 -18.93 21.15 -9.11
N LYS A 308 -18.51 21.77 -8.01
CA LYS A 308 -17.09 21.81 -7.62
C LYS A 308 -16.67 20.45 -7.04
N GLY A 309 -15.48 19.97 -7.38
CA GLY A 309 -14.93 18.70 -6.88
C GLY A 309 -14.93 18.63 -5.36
N ASP A 310 -14.44 19.68 -4.68
CA ASP A 310 -14.49 19.79 -3.23
C ASP A 310 -15.88 19.57 -2.61
N ASP A 311 -16.95 20.07 -3.25
CA ASP A 311 -18.30 19.99 -2.69
C ASP A 311 -18.85 18.57 -2.81
N ILE A 312 -18.46 17.83 -3.86
CA ILE A 312 -18.72 16.38 -3.99
C ILE A 312 -17.98 15.61 -2.89
N VAL A 313 -16.72 15.96 -2.59
CA VAL A 313 -15.96 15.33 -1.51
C VAL A 313 -16.60 15.62 -0.14
N ARG A 314 -17.03 16.86 0.13
CA ARG A 314 -17.74 17.24 1.37
C ARG A 314 -19.09 16.54 1.51
N ALA A 315 -19.87 16.46 0.44
CA ALA A 315 -21.13 15.69 0.42
C ALA A 315 -20.85 14.21 0.72
N GLY A 316 -19.77 13.66 0.15
CA GLY A 316 -19.29 12.31 0.42
C GLY A 316 -18.89 12.07 1.88
N GLN A 317 -18.19 12.99 2.53
CA GLN A 317 -17.93 12.91 3.98
C GLN A 317 -19.23 12.96 4.78
N SER A 318 -20.20 13.77 4.36
CA SER A 318 -21.51 13.90 5.01
C SER A 318 -22.29 12.58 5.02
N MET A 319 -22.20 11.78 3.95
CA MET A 319 -22.78 10.43 3.88
C MET A 319 -22.23 9.55 5.01
N MET A 320 -20.90 9.45 5.09
CA MET A 320 -20.18 8.65 6.08
C MET A 320 -20.56 8.96 7.53
N TRP A 321 -20.60 10.25 7.90
CA TRP A 321 -20.89 10.65 9.29
C TRP A 321 -22.36 10.49 9.70
N ARG A 322 -23.31 10.51 8.76
CA ARG A 322 -24.76 10.61 9.10
C ARG A 322 -25.60 9.38 8.76
N ASN A 323 -25.11 8.46 7.92
CA ASN A 323 -25.87 7.25 7.56
C ASN A 323 -25.60 6.04 8.48
N GLY A 324 -24.71 6.18 9.46
CA GLY A 324 -24.44 5.12 10.43
C GLY A 324 -23.83 3.88 9.80
N GLU A 325 -22.88 4.04 8.86
CA GLU A 325 -22.21 2.94 8.14
C GLU A 325 -21.73 1.82 9.07
N LEU A 326 -21.05 2.22 10.14
CA LEU A 326 -20.55 1.34 11.20
C LEU A 326 -21.68 0.55 11.88
N LEU A 327 -22.90 1.08 11.99
CA LEU A 327 -24.05 0.41 12.62
C LEU A 327 -24.60 -0.77 11.81
N HIS A 328 -24.16 -0.94 10.57
CA HIS A 328 -24.67 -1.95 9.63
C HIS A 328 -23.61 -2.60 8.75
N LEU A 329 -22.31 -2.33 8.97
CA LEU A 329 -21.21 -2.81 8.11
C LEU A 329 -21.45 -2.52 6.61
N ASN A 330 -21.99 -1.33 6.31
CA ASN A 330 -22.24 -0.85 4.95
C ASN A 330 -21.62 0.53 4.79
N SER A 331 -20.42 0.60 4.24
CA SER A 331 -19.75 1.87 3.96
C SER A 331 -20.26 2.51 2.67
N SER A 332 -20.20 3.84 2.57
CA SER A 332 -20.54 4.59 1.34
C SER A 332 -19.64 4.24 0.17
N TYR A 333 -18.45 3.67 0.41
CA TYR A 333 -17.43 3.46 -0.62
C TYR A 333 -16.94 2.02 -0.60
N ALA A 334 -17.05 1.39 -1.76
CA ALA A 334 -16.54 0.07 -2.07
C ALA A 334 -16.49 -0.10 -3.59
N PRO A 335 -15.77 -1.10 -4.12
CA PRO A 335 -16.05 -1.63 -5.45
C PRO A 335 -17.51 -2.11 -5.55
N THR A 336 -18.06 -2.18 -6.76
CA THR A 336 -19.42 -2.64 -7.05
C THR A 336 -19.38 -3.87 -7.95
N VAL A 337 -20.12 -4.93 -7.61
CA VAL A 337 -20.36 -6.06 -8.53
C VAL A 337 -21.17 -5.54 -9.72
N ASP A 338 -20.53 -5.44 -10.88
CA ASP A 338 -21.11 -4.83 -12.06
C ASP A 338 -21.51 -5.82 -13.16
N GLY A 339 -21.03 -7.07 -13.06
CA GLY A 339 -21.30 -8.18 -13.97
C GLY A 339 -20.32 -8.29 -15.14
N ASP A 340 -19.31 -7.43 -15.21
CA ASP A 340 -18.35 -7.36 -16.31
C ASP A 340 -16.91 -7.21 -15.78
N LEU A 341 -16.55 -6.02 -15.26
CA LEU A 341 -15.24 -5.78 -14.67
C LEU A 341 -15.08 -6.56 -13.36
N ILE A 342 -16.12 -6.58 -12.53
CA ILE A 342 -16.23 -7.39 -11.32
C ILE A 342 -17.45 -8.30 -11.54
N PRO A 343 -17.25 -9.54 -12.02
CA PRO A 343 -18.32 -10.37 -12.54
C PRO A 343 -19.25 -10.95 -11.47
N ASP A 344 -18.75 -11.10 -10.23
CA ASP A 344 -19.49 -11.62 -9.07
C ASP A 344 -18.81 -11.13 -7.78
N HIS A 345 -19.40 -11.40 -6.62
CA HIS A 345 -18.78 -11.13 -5.32
C HIS A 345 -17.41 -11.84 -5.22
N PRO A 346 -16.29 -11.17 -4.86
CA PRO A 346 -14.95 -11.76 -4.89
C PRO A 346 -14.85 -13.09 -4.14
N LEU A 347 -15.40 -13.20 -2.93
CA LEU A 347 -15.45 -14.47 -2.19
C LEU A 347 -16.07 -15.64 -2.98
N GLU A 348 -17.10 -15.39 -3.81
CA GLU A 348 -17.69 -16.40 -4.69
C GLU A 348 -16.80 -16.72 -5.90
N VAL A 349 -16.13 -15.71 -6.48
CA VAL A 349 -15.17 -15.93 -7.57
C VAL A 349 -14.02 -16.84 -7.09
N PHE A 350 -13.49 -16.58 -5.90
CA PHE A 350 -12.49 -17.42 -5.24
C PHE A 350 -13.04 -18.83 -4.92
N ALA A 351 -14.22 -18.94 -4.31
CA ALA A 351 -14.84 -20.22 -3.96
C ALA A 351 -15.11 -21.12 -5.19
N ARG A 352 -15.40 -20.51 -6.34
CA ARG A 352 -15.63 -21.20 -7.62
C ARG A 352 -14.34 -21.44 -8.43
N GLY A 353 -13.17 -21.07 -7.93
CA GLY A 353 -11.87 -21.25 -8.62
C GLY A 353 -11.66 -20.35 -9.85
N LYS A 354 -12.44 -19.28 -9.98
CA LYS A 354 -12.48 -18.39 -11.15
C LYS A 354 -11.51 -17.20 -11.09
N GLN A 355 -10.82 -17.01 -9.97
CA GLN A 355 -9.77 -15.99 -9.82
C GLN A 355 -8.54 -16.27 -10.71
N MET A 356 -7.70 -15.25 -10.92
CA MET A 356 -6.43 -15.32 -11.65
C MET A 356 -5.48 -16.43 -11.15
N ASP A 357 -4.61 -16.89 -12.04
CA ASP A 357 -3.72 -18.05 -11.80
C ASP A 357 -2.34 -17.66 -11.22
N VAL A 358 -2.32 -16.99 -10.05
CA VAL A 358 -1.10 -16.42 -9.45
C VAL A 358 -0.89 -16.83 -7.99
N PRO A 359 0.36 -16.91 -7.47
CA PRO A 359 0.63 -17.13 -6.06
C PRO A 359 0.13 -15.97 -5.18
N LEU A 360 -0.37 -16.28 -3.97
CA LEU A 360 -0.92 -15.30 -3.02
C LEU A 360 -0.25 -15.36 -1.65
N LEU A 361 0.20 -14.21 -1.14
CA LEU A 361 0.53 -13.98 0.26
C LEU A 361 -0.56 -13.10 0.88
N ILE A 362 -1.21 -13.57 1.94
CA ILE A 362 -2.35 -12.88 2.57
C ILE A 362 -2.24 -12.91 4.09
N GLY A 363 -2.72 -11.89 4.79
CA GLY A 363 -2.71 -11.89 6.25
C GLY A 363 -3.31 -10.64 6.87
N THR A 364 -3.31 -10.59 8.20
CA THR A 364 -3.93 -9.51 8.99
C THR A 364 -3.11 -9.23 10.25
N ASN A 365 -3.37 -8.09 10.88
CA ASN A 365 -2.80 -7.74 12.18
C ASN A 365 -3.64 -8.32 13.32
N SER A 366 -3.16 -8.24 14.56
CA SER A 366 -3.79 -8.89 15.72
C SER A 366 -4.87 -8.08 16.42
N ASP A 367 -4.84 -6.74 16.27
CA ASP A 367 -5.71 -5.77 16.95
C ASP A 367 -6.13 -4.66 15.96
N GLU A 368 -6.53 -5.03 14.74
CA GLU A 368 -6.88 -4.13 13.62
C GLU A 368 -7.77 -2.95 14.08
N ALA A 369 -8.82 -3.26 14.84
CA ALA A 369 -9.82 -2.30 15.29
C ALA A 369 -9.55 -1.74 16.69
N SER A 370 -8.30 -1.67 17.15
CA SER A 370 -7.92 -1.22 18.51
C SER A 370 -8.57 0.12 18.92
N PHE A 371 -8.73 1.06 17.98
CA PHE A 371 -9.37 2.36 18.23
C PHE A 371 -10.88 2.25 18.50
N SER A 372 -11.55 1.20 18.02
CA SER A 372 -12.98 0.95 18.26
C SER A 372 -13.30 0.60 19.72
N LYS A 373 -12.30 0.18 20.51
CA LYS A 373 -12.41 -0.15 21.95
C LYS A 373 -12.99 0.99 22.80
N PHE A 374 -12.98 2.22 22.30
CA PHE A 374 -13.50 3.41 22.99
C PHE A 374 -14.94 3.82 22.59
N VAL A 375 -15.53 3.23 21.54
CA VAL A 375 -16.79 3.71 20.94
C VAL A 375 -18.04 3.32 21.74
N PHE A 376 -18.04 2.19 22.45
CA PHE A 376 -19.21 1.70 23.21
C PHE A 376 -18.89 1.40 24.68
N GLN A 377 -19.33 2.28 25.57
CA GLN A 377 -18.96 2.22 26.98
C GLN A 377 -19.67 1.09 27.78
N ARG A 378 -20.92 0.74 27.46
CA ARG A 378 -21.73 -0.26 28.19
C ARG A 378 -21.76 -1.63 27.48
N GLU A 379 -21.75 -2.69 28.28
CA GLU A 379 -21.70 -4.10 27.86
C GLU A 379 -22.89 -4.54 26.99
N HIS A 380 -24.12 -4.42 27.48
CA HIS A 380 -25.34 -4.77 26.71
C HIS A 380 -25.52 -3.94 25.43
N ILE A 381 -24.83 -2.81 25.29
CA ILE A 381 -24.80 -2.03 24.03
C ILE A 381 -23.83 -2.69 23.05
N ARG A 382 -22.66 -3.17 23.49
CA ARG A 382 -21.69 -3.90 22.65
C ARG A 382 -22.27 -5.19 22.10
N GLN A 383 -22.83 -6.06 22.95
CA GLN A 383 -23.44 -7.32 22.49
C GLN A 383 -24.58 -7.09 21.48
N ARG A 384 -25.50 -6.14 21.76
CA ARG A 384 -26.57 -5.78 20.82
C ARG A 384 -26.06 -5.17 19.52
N ALA A 385 -24.97 -4.39 19.57
CA ALA A 385 -24.33 -3.85 18.38
C ALA A 385 -23.67 -4.97 17.56
N ALA A 386 -22.93 -5.88 18.19
CA ALA A 386 -22.30 -7.02 17.53
C ALA A 386 -23.31 -7.89 16.78
N ILE A 387 -24.43 -8.27 17.42
CA ILE A 387 -25.52 -8.99 16.76
C ILE A 387 -26.10 -8.17 15.60
N ARG A 388 -26.37 -6.87 15.78
CA ARG A 388 -26.93 -6.00 14.72
C ARG A 388 -26.01 -5.84 13.51
N PHE A 389 -24.70 -5.76 13.73
CA PHE A 389 -23.72 -5.69 12.65
C PHE A 389 -23.79 -6.96 11.79
N LEU A 390 -23.70 -8.12 12.43
CA LEU A 390 -23.61 -9.40 11.74
C LEU A 390 -24.96 -9.81 11.13
N ALA A 391 -26.08 -9.55 11.82
CA ALA A 391 -27.42 -9.76 11.27
C ALA A 391 -27.73 -8.88 10.05
N SER A 392 -26.91 -7.86 9.75
CA SER A 392 -27.05 -7.10 8.51
C SER A 392 -26.60 -7.90 7.27
N TYR A 393 -25.89 -9.03 7.43
CA TYR A 393 -25.58 -10.01 6.38
C TYR A 393 -26.19 -11.40 6.64
N ASP A 394 -26.21 -11.86 7.89
CA ASP A 394 -26.76 -13.18 8.24
C ASP A 394 -27.35 -13.15 9.66
N GLU A 395 -28.68 -13.05 9.76
CA GLU A 395 -29.40 -13.05 11.04
C GLU A 395 -29.37 -14.42 11.75
N GLU A 396 -29.31 -15.53 11.00
CA GLU A 396 -29.36 -16.90 11.54
C GLU A 396 -28.03 -17.27 12.24
N ASN A 397 -26.90 -17.01 11.60
CA ASN A 397 -25.58 -17.36 12.13
C ASN A 397 -24.92 -16.24 12.97
N ALA A 398 -25.41 -15.00 12.93
CA ALA A 398 -24.87 -13.91 13.75
C ALA A 398 -24.72 -14.26 15.25
N PRO A 399 -25.71 -14.88 15.94
CA PRO A 399 -25.56 -15.26 17.35
C PRO A 399 -24.43 -16.28 17.59
N LYS A 400 -24.25 -17.24 16.68
CA LYS A 400 -23.19 -18.26 16.74
C LYS A 400 -21.80 -17.65 16.58
N VAL A 401 -21.66 -16.66 15.69
CA VAL A 401 -20.42 -15.91 15.56
C VAL A 401 -20.16 -15.10 16.83
N VAL A 402 -21.14 -14.35 17.33
CA VAL A 402 -21.00 -13.52 18.54
C VAL A 402 -20.62 -14.34 19.79
N ASP A 403 -21.15 -15.55 19.95
CA ASP A 403 -20.77 -16.49 21.02
C ASP A 403 -19.30 -16.97 20.94
N ALA A 404 -18.71 -17.01 19.74
CA ALA A 404 -17.30 -17.34 19.57
C ALA A 404 -16.33 -16.23 20.06
N TYR A 405 -16.87 -15.05 20.37
CA TYR A 405 -16.20 -13.90 21.00
C TYR A 405 -16.81 -13.61 22.38
N ASP A 406 -17.25 -14.67 23.09
CA ASP A 406 -17.78 -14.62 24.45
C ASP A 406 -18.89 -13.54 24.61
N GLY A 407 -19.78 -13.53 23.60
CA GLY A 407 -20.92 -12.63 23.49
C GLY A 407 -20.61 -11.24 22.94
N GLY A 408 -19.36 -10.93 22.56
CA GLY A 408 -18.92 -9.58 22.21
C GLY A 408 -19.12 -8.59 23.36
N THR A 409 -19.10 -9.10 24.60
CA THR A 409 -19.46 -8.37 25.81
C THR A 409 -18.32 -7.47 26.28
N ASP A 410 -17.08 -7.96 26.26
CA ASP A 410 -15.89 -7.18 26.57
C ASP A 410 -15.41 -6.30 25.41
N ARG A 411 -14.64 -5.25 25.74
CA ARG A 411 -14.15 -4.27 24.75
C ARG A 411 -13.11 -4.87 23.79
N SER A 412 -12.30 -5.80 24.28
CA SER A 412 -11.37 -6.61 23.48
C SER A 412 -12.14 -7.41 22.45
N ASP A 413 -13.06 -8.26 22.91
CA ASP A 413 -13.74 -9.24 22.07
C ASP A 413 -14.71 -8.59 21.08
N PHE A 414 -15.33 -7.47 21.45
CA PHE A 414 -16.09 -6.64 20.53
C PHE A 414 -15.22 -6.04 19.41
N ALA A 415 -14.03 -5.51 19.75
CA ALA A 415 -13.11 -4.97 18.75
C ALA A 415 -12.50 -6.08 17.88
N GLU A 416 -12.17 -7.23 18.45
CA GLU A 416 -11.70 -8.41 17.71
C GLU A 416 -12.78 -9.01 16.80
N LEU A 417 -14.05 -9.02 17.21
CA LEU A 417 -15.16 -9.44 16.36
C LEU A 417 -15.32 -8.51 15.15
N LEU A 418 -15.23 -7.19 15.35
CA LEU A 418 -15.28 -6.21 14.26
C LEU A 418 -14.07 -6.31 13.32
N ALA A 419 -12.87 -6.43 13.88
CA ALA A 419 -11.64 -6.67 13.13
C ALA A 419 -11.73 -7.94 12.28
N ASP A 420 -12.26 -9.02 12.85
CA ASP A 420 -12.37 -10.29 12.16
C ASP A 420 -13.46 -10.31 11.10
N ALA A 421 -14.60 -9.64 11.35
CA ALA A 421 -15.69 -9.49 10.39
C ALA A 421 -15.22 -8.78 9.11
N LEU A 422 -14.40 -7.73 9.27
CA LEU A 422 -13.88 -6.95 8.16
C LEU A 422 -12.67 -7.61 7.48
N PHE A 423 -11.67 -8.04 8.25
CA PHE A 423 -10.35 -8.40 7.70
C PHE A 423 -10.05 -9.91 7.78
N TRP A 424 -10.04 -10.48 8.99
CA TRP A 424 -9.49 -11.83 9.19
C TRP A 424 -10.37 -12.94 8.61
N ALA A 425 -11.67 -12.94 8.87
CA ALA A 425 -12.55 -14.01 8.43
C ALA A 425 -12.74 -14.03 6.89
N PRO A 426 -12.91 -12.88 6.19
CA PRO A 426 -12.83 -12.84 4.73
C PRO A 426 -11.48 -13.30 4.19
N SER A 427 -10.36 -12.87 4.79
CA SER A 427 -9.01 -13.32 4.38
C SER A 427 -8.82 -14.82 4.53
N VAL A 428 -9.34 -15.43 5.60
CA VAL A 428 -9.32 -16.89 5.77
C VAL A 428 -10.14 -17.61 4.69
N ARG A 429 -11.31 -17.08 4.28
CA ARG A 429 -12.10 -17.67 3.18
C ARG A 429 -11.38 -17.59 1.84
N VAL A 430 -10.73 -16.47 1.55
CA VAL A 430 -9.88 -16.31 0.36
C VAL A 430 -8.75 -17.33 0.39
N ALA A 431 -7.98 -17.42 1.48
CA ALA A 431 -6.89 -18.39 1.60
C ALA A 431 -7.37 -19.86 1.47
N GLN A 432 -8.53 -20.18 2.05
CA GLN A 432 -9.17 -21.50 1.97
C GLN A 432 -9.60 -21.91 0.57
N SER A 433 -10.07 -20.94 -0.22
CA SER A 433 -10.56 -21.19 -1.58
C SER A 433 -9.42 -21.15 -2.59
N HIS A 434 -8.48 -20.22 -2.41
CA HIS A 434 -7.35 -19.99 -3.30
C HIS A 434 -6.41 -21.20 -3.38
N VAL A 435 -6.07 -21.82 -2.24
CA VAL A 435 -5.19 -23.01 -2.17
C VAL A 435 -5.66 -24.19 -3.04
N LEU A 436 -6.97 -24.33 -3.24
CA LEU A 436 -7.55 -25.38 -4.09
C LEU A 436 -7.05 -25.25 -5.54
N LYS A 437 -6.71 -24.02 -5.99
CA LYS A 437 -6.15 -23.72 -7.30
C LYS A 437 -4.64 -23.45 -7.24
N ASN A 438 -4.20 -22.48 -6.44
CA ASN A 438 -2.85 -21.90 -6.47
C ASN A 438 -2.13 -21.86 -5.13
N SER A 439 -0.82 -21.64 -5.16
CA SER A 439 -0.05 -21.57 -3.92
C SER A 439 -0.36 -20.34 -3.09
N THR A 440 -0.47 -20.57 -1.78
CA THR A 440 -1.05 -19.61 -0.84
C THR A 440 -0.25 -19.63 0.46
N TRP A 441 0.11 -18.47 0.99
CA TRP A 441 0.73 -18.34 2.31
C TRP A 441 -0.04 -17.37 3.18
N MET A 442 -0.29 -17.76 4.43
CA MET A 442 -0.99 -16.91 5.40
C MET A 442 -0.03 -16.37 6.46
N TYR A 443 -0.16 -15.09 6.83
CA TYR A 443 0.52 -14.51 8.00
C TYR A 443 -0.46 -13.90 9.00
N ARG A 444 0.03 -13.67 10.22
CA ARG A 444 -0.59 -12.81 11.22
C ARG A 444 0.47 -11.96 11.91
N PHE A 445 0.33 -10.65 11.89
CA PHE A 445 1.27 -9.76 12.59
C PHE A 445 0.74 -9.45 13.99
N THR A 446 1.48 -9.86 15.03
CA THR A 446 1.07 -9.75 16.44
C THR A 446 1.95 -8.84 17.27
N TYR A 447 3.13 -8.47 16.75
CA TYR A 447 4.08 -7.62 17.46
C TYR A 447 3.48 -6.26 17.87
N ALA A 448 3.69 -5.91 19.14
CA ALA A 448 3.46 -4.57 19.66
C ALA A 448 4.50 -4.26 20.75
N SER A 449 4.98 -3.02 20.78
CA SER A 449 5.97 -2.56 21.76
C SER A 449 5.42 -2.65 23.18
N LYS A 450 6.31 -2.75 24.18
CA LYS A 450 5.93 -2.78 25.60
C LYS A 450 5.08 -1.56 25.99
N ALA A 451 5.35 -0.40 25.39
CA ALA A 451 4.57 0.83 25.59
C ALA A 451 3.14 0.72 25.03
N LEU A 452 2.96 0.17 23.82
CA LEU A 452 1.62 -0.07 23.25
C LEU A 452 0.84 -1.10 24.06
N LYS A 453 1.47 -2.22 24.43
CA LYS A 453 0.88 -3.26 25.28
C LYS A 453 0.42 -2.69 26.65
N ALA A 454 1.20 -1.78 27.25
CA ALA A 454 0.82 -1.07 28.48
C ALA A 454 -0.36 -0.10 28.33
N LEU A 455 -0.63 0.39 27.11
CA LEU A 455 -1.81 1.21 26.77
C LEU A 455 -3.03 0.38 26.35
N GLY A 456 -2.96 -0.95 26.37
CA GLY A 456 -4.03 -1.85 25.90
C GLY A 456 -4.15 -1.95 24.38
N LEU A 457 -3.10 -1.54 23.66
CA LEU A 457 -2.99 -1.57 22.20
C LEU A 457 -2.09 -2.72 21.76
N GLY A 458 -2.58 -3.57 20.86
CA GLY A 458 -1.83 -4.63 20.20
C GLY A 458 -1.23 -4.15 18.87
N ALA A 459 -1.09 -5.10 17.93
CA ALA A 459 -0.71 -4.78 16.56
C ALA A 459 -1.93 -4.20 15.82
N MET A 460 -1.98 -2.88 15.75
CA MET A 460 -3.06 -2.11 15.12
C MET A 460 -2.99 -2.18 13.59
N HIS A 461 -4.07 -1.76 12.93
CA HIS A 461 -4.13 -1.67 11.46
C HIS A 461 -2.94 -0.91 10.87
N SER A 462 -2.43 -1.39 9.74
CA SER A 462 -1.29 -0.82 8.99
C SER A 462 0.06 -0.72 9.74
N MET A 463 0.20 -1.30 10.94
CA MET A 463 1.46 -1.21 11.71
C MET A 463 2.62 -1.96 11.06
N GLU A 464 2.33 -3.11 10.45
CA GLU A 464 3.31 -4.00 9.82
C GLU A 464 3.98 -3.37 8.60
N LEU A 465 3.34 -2.36 7.97
CA LEU A 465 3.94 -1.58 6.89
C LEU A 465 5.26 -0.92 7.30
N SER A 466 5.46 -0.63 8.59
CA SER A 466 6.73 -0.07 9.08
C SER A 466 7.87 -1.09 8.96
N ASN A 467 7.59 -2.37 9.17
CA ASN A 467 8.53 -3.48 9.00
C ASN A 467 8.69 -3.90 7.53
N VAL A 468 7.63 -3.77 6.71
CA VAL A 468 7.70 -4.10 5.28
C VAL A 468 8.48 -3.02 4.50
N PHE A 469 8.18 -1.74 4.72
CA PHE A 469 8.85 -0.63 4.05
C PHE A 469 10.21 -0.27 4.66
N GLY A 470 10.45 -0.56 5.94
CA GLY A 470 11.72 -0.28 6.62
C GLY A 470 11.85 1.15 7.19
N ASP A 471 10.95 2.08 6.85
CA ASP A 471 11.00 3.44 7.40
C ASP A 471 10.23 3.56 8.74
N MET A 472 10.96 3.31 9.82
CA MET A 472 10.51 3.48 11.20
C MET A 472 10.29 4.94 11.62
N SER A 473 10.79 5.91 10.86
CA SER A 473 10.58 7.35 11.11
C SER A 473 9.26 7.86 10.51
N ALA A 474 8.82 7.26 9.41
CA ALA A 474 7.66 7.68 8.62
C ALA A 474 6.30 7.32 9.22
N SER A 475 6.25 6.39 10.18
CA SER A 475 5.00 5.95 10.80
C SER A 475 4.33 7.05 11.62
N ARG A 476 2.99 7.15 11.55
CA ARG A 476 2.20 7.99 12.48
C ARG A 476 2.36 7.55 13.94
N ALA A 477 2.77 6.31 14.18
CA ALA A 477 3.10 5.77 15.49
C ALA A 477 4.62 5.81 15.80
N SER A 478 5.46 6.48 15.00
CA SER A 478 6.93 6.46 15.15
C SER A 478 7.41 6.82 16.56
N LEU A 479 6.74 7.75 17.24
CA LEU A 479 7.05 8.11 18.63
C LEU A 479 6.78 6.97 19.65
N LEU A 480 5.75 6.13 19.40
CA LEU A 480 5.37 4.99 20.26
C LEU A 480 6.11 3.70 19.90
N LEU A 481 6.52 3.56 18.64
CA LEU A 481 7.37 2.49 18.13
C LEU A 481 8.82 2.64 18.61
N ARG A 482 9.37 3.87 18.59
CA ARG A 482 10.72 4.21 19.07
C ARG A 482 10.93 4.02 20.59
N LEU A 483 9.86 3.82 21.36
CA LEU A 483 9.91 3.51 22.80
C LEU A 483 9.96 1.99 23.08
N GLY A 484 10.02 1.15 22.03
CA GLY A 484 10.38 -0.26 22.13
C GLY A 484 11.89 -0.50 22.05
N SER A 485 12.32 -1.74 22.25
CA SER A 485 13.67 -2.21 21.92
C SER A 485 13.88 -2.09 20.40
N SER A 486 14.85 -1.27 19.96
CA SER A 486 15.10 -1.06 18.52
C SER A 486 15.54 -2.35 17.82
N GLU A 487 16.39 -3.14 18.49
CA GLU A 487 16.90 -4.44 18.03
C GLU A 487 15.80 -5.46 17.69
N ASP A 488 14.71 -5.50 18.47
CA ASP A 488 13.55 -6.36 18.21
C ASP A 488 12.84 -5.96 16.90
N MET A 489 12.68 -4.65 16.69
CA MET A 489 12.05 -4.10 15.48
C MET A 489 12.93 -4.21 14.24
N GLU A 490 14.24 -3.99 14.37
CA GLU A 490 15.22 -4.16 13.30
C GLU A 490 15.26 -5.63 12.85
N SER A 491 15.30 -6.56 13.81
CA SER A 491 15.27 -8.01 13.55
C SER A 491 13.97 -8.45 12.86
N LEU A 492 12.82 -7.96 13.32
CA LEU A 492 11.52 -8.26 12.71
C LEU A 492 11.35 -7.65 11.32
N THR A 493 11.89 -6.44 11.11
CA THR A 493 11.95 -5.76 9.80
C THR A 493 12.77 -6.58 8.80
N ALA A 494 14.00 -6.97 9.16
CA ALA A 494 14.85 -7.79 8.31
C ALA A 494 14.20 -9.15 7.96
N LEU A 495 13.51 -9.78 8.92
CA LEU A 495 12.78 -11.03 8.70
C LEU A 495 11.59 -10.86 7.73
N MET A 496 10.75 -9.84 7.95
CA MET A 496 9.62 -9.58 7.06
C MET A 496 10.10 -9.22 5.65
N GLN A 497 11.13 -8.37 5.53
CA GLN A 497 11.69 -8.00 4.24
C GLN A 497 12.31 -9.19 3.50
N LYS A 498 13.01 -10.11 4.19
CA LYS A 498 13.46 -11.39 3.63
C LYS A 498 12.30 -12.18 3.01
N HIS A 499 11.20 -12.36 3.74
CA HIS A 499 10.06 -13.14 3.24
C HIS A 499 9.30 -12.46 2.10
N TRP A 500 9.09 -11.15 2.18
CA TRP A 500 8.47 -10.38 1.08
C TRP A 500 9.35 -10.40 -0.17
N ALA A 501 10.67 -10.18 -0.03
CA ALA A 501 11.62 -10.28 -1.15
C ALA A 501 11.61 -11.68 -1.78
N ASN A 502 11.72 -12.74 -0.98
CA ASN A 502 11.62 -14.11 -1.48
C ASN A 502 10.32 -14.37 -2.25
N PHE A 503 9.19 -13.88 -1.72
CA PHE A 503 7.90 -14.03 -2.39
C PHE A 503 7.87 -13.25 -3.73
N ILE A 504 8.32 -11.99 -3.76
CA ILE A 504 8.36 -11.16 -4.97
C ILE A 504 9.27 -11.77 -6.06
N HIS A 505 10.45 -12.27 -5.68
CA HIS A 505 11.41 -12.86 -6.63
C HIS A 505 11.01 -14.27 -7.08
N PHE A 506 10.55 -15.13 -6.15
CA PHE A 506 10.42 -16.58 -6.39
C PHE A 506 8.99 -17.13 -6.30
N GLY A 507 8.00 -16.32 -5.96
CA GLY A 507 6.61 -16.77 -5.76
C GLY A 507 6.35 -17.54 -4.47
N ARG A 508 7.32 -17.58 -3.54
CA ARG A 508 7.24 -18.26 -2.25
C ARG A 508 8.10 -17.56 -1.18
N PRO A 509 7.66 -17.41 0.08
CA PRO A 509 8.34 -16.58 1.09
C PRO A 509 9.61 -17.22 1.70
N GLY A 510 9.82 -18.53 1.53
CA GLY A 510 10.98 -19.26 2.07
C GLY A 510 10.61 -20.70 2.46
N ASP A 511 11.60 -21.54 2.70
CA ASP A 511 11.39 -22.94 3.13
C ASP A 511 10.98 -23.04 4.62
N ASP A 512 11.20 -21.96 5.39
CA ASP A 512 10.85 -21.77 6.80
C ASP A 512 9.39 -21.33 7.03
N TRP A 513 8.64 -21.03 5.96
CA TRP A 513 7.22 -20.66 6.01
C TRP A 513 6.39 -21.63 5.15
N PRO A 514 5.74 -22.63 5.78
CA PRO A 514 4.95 -23.63 5.06
C PRO A 514 3.78 -23.02 4.27
N GLU A 515 3.45 -23.64 3.14
CA GLU A 515 2.28 -23.30 2.35
C GLU A 515 0.99 -23.56 3.15
N TYR A 516 0.00 -22.68 2.98
CA TYR A 516 -1.30 -22.80 3.63
C TYR A 516 -2.08 -23.95 3.01
N ILE A 517 -2.21 -25.08 3.72
CA ILE A 517 -2.96 -26.25 3.25
C ILE A 517 -4.27 -26.49 4.02
N THR A 518 -5.25 -27.11 3.36
CA THR A 518 -6.50 -27.58 3.96
C THR A 518 -6.69 -29.06 3.70
N SER A 519 -7.60 -29.73 4.41
CA SER A 519 -7.93 -31.12 4.12
C SER A 519 -8.50 -31.31 2.71
N ALA A 520 -9.24 -30.33 2.19
CA ALA A 520 -9.75 -30.34 0.82
C ALA A 520 -8.64 -30.14 -0.24
N SER A 521 -7.50 -29.54 0.13
CA SER A 521 -6.35 -29.41 -0.76
C SER A 521 -5.31 -30.53 -0.58
N GLN A 522 -5.45 -31.46 0.39
CA GLN A 522 -4.46 -32.52 0.61
C GLN A 522 -4.18 -33.35 -0.65
N ALA A 523 -5.21 -33.64 -1.44
CA ALA A 523 -5.10 -34.40 -2.69
C ALA A 523 -4.20 -33.72 -3.75
N LYS A 524 -3.97 -32.40 -3.65
CA LYS A 524 -3.05 -31.65 -4.52
C LYS A 524 -1.57 -31.86 -4.17
N PHE A 525 -1.27 -32.31 -2.93
CA PHE A 525 0.09 -32.36 -2.39
C PHE A 525 0.65 -33.79 -2.21
N ASP A 526 -0.06 -34.83 -2.68
CA ASP A 526 0.32 -36.25 -2.59
C ASP A 526 0.84 -36.68 -1.20
N MET A 527 0.16 -36.17 -0.18
CA MET A 527 0.51 -36.32 1.23
C MET A 527 -0.19 -37.53 1.84
N ALA A 528 0.59 -38.46 2.43
CA ALA A 528 0.07 -39.64 3.10
C ALA A 528 -0.89 -39.32 4.27
N ASP A 529 -1.75 -40.28 4.65
CA ASP A 529 -2.85 -40.11 5.63
C ASP A 529 -2.47 -39.56 7.03
N ASN A 530 -1.18 -39.46 7.37
CA ASN A 530 -0.63 -38.87 8.60
C ASN A 530 0.06 -37.50 8.37
N ALA A 531 -0.35 -36.74 7.34
CA ALA A 531 0.22 -35.45 6.97
C ALA A 531 0.18 -34.40 8.11
N PRO A 532 1.16 -33.48 8.19
CA PRO A 532 1.25 -32.48 9.25
C PRO A 532 0.14 -31.43 9.19
N ALA A 533 0.03 -30.66 10.28
CA ALA A 533 -1.14 -29.86 10.61
C ALA A 533 -1.54 -28.84 9.52
N HIS A 534 -2.85 -28.70 9.32
CA HIS A 534 -3.43 -27.79 8.34
C HIS A 534 -3.33 -26.32 8.76
N ARG A 535 -3.48 -25.42 7.78
CA ARG A 535 -3.65 -23.98 7.98
C ARG A 535 -2.47 -23.35 8.70
N ALA A 536 -1.27 -23.64 8.21
CA ALA A 536 -0.04 -22.99 8.66
C ALA A 536 -0.13 -21.47 8.43
N THR A 537 0.20 -20.70 9.47
CA THR A 537 0.20 -19.24 9.46
C THR A 537 1.47 -18.76 10.13
N MET A 538 2.26 -17.91 9.44
CA MET A 538 3.44 -17.27 10.03
C MET A 538 3.00 -16.15 10.98
N THR A 539 3.29 -16.31 12.27
CA THR A 539 3.02 -15.31 13.30
C THR A 539 4.27 -14.43 13.50
N PHE A 540 4.16 -13.18 13.06
CA PHE A 540 5.20 -12.15 13.20
C PHE A 540 5.10 -11.49 14.58
N ASP A 541 5.87 -12.03 15.53
CA ASP A 541 6.16 -11.49 16.86
C ASP A 541 7.66 -11.63 17.17
N VAL A 542 8.07 -11.35 18.40
CA VAL A 542 9.42 -11.64 18.89
C VAL A 542 9.35 -12.63 20.06
N PRO A 543 9.72 -13.91 19.88
CA PRO A 543 10.14 -14.56 18.63
C PRO A 543 8.97 -14.87 17.67
N HIS A 544 9.27 -14.91 16.38
CA HIS A 544 8.35 -15.38 15.34
C HIS A 544 8.17 -16.90 15.40
N HIS A 545 7.05 -17.41 14.91
CA HIS A 545 6.72 -18.83 14.91
C HIS A 545 5.64 -19.14 13.87
N VAL A 546 5.47 -20.41 13.52
CA VAL A 546 4.36 -20.88 12.68
C VAL A 546 3.28 -21.51 13.55
N ASP A 547 2.08 -20.92 13.52
CA ASP A 547 0.87 -21.47 14.12
C ASP A 547 0.15 -22.38 13.12
N TYR A 548 -0.56 -23.40 13.61
CA TYR A 548 -1.38 -24.30 12.79
C TYR A 548 -2.84 -24.26 13.24
N ASP A 549 -3.74 -23.93 12.30
CA ASP A 549 -5.16 -23.61 12.56
C ASP A 549 -5.38 -22.61 13.73
N PRO A 550 -4.69 -21.44 13.72
CA PRO A 550 -4.84 -20.45 14.77
C PRO A 550 -6.30 -19.98 14.91
N ARG A 551 -6.74 -19.79 16.16
CA ARG A 551 -8.09 -19.29 16.51
C ARG A 551 -9.23 -20.19 15.97
N ARG A 552 -9.00 -21.50 15.87
CA ARG A 552 -9.94 -22.53 15.38
C ARG A 552 -11.42 -22.34 15.79
N LYS A 553 -11.75 -22.08 17.07
CA LYS A 553 -13.15 -21.84 17.55
C LYS A 553 -13.81 -20.71 16.74
N ARG A 554 -13.15 -19.55 16.66
CA ARG A 554 -13.64 -18.37 15.93
C ARG A 554 -13.74 -18.67 14.44
N ARG A 555 -12.71 -19.28 13.83
CA ARG A 555 -12.75 -19.69 12.42
C ARG A 555 -13.95 -20.60 12.11
N GLN A 556 -14.20 -21.61 12.94
CA GLN A 556 -15.32 -22.54 12.75
C GLN A 556 -16.69 -21.86 12.90
N ALA A 557 -16.81 -20.84 13.76
CA ALA A 557 -18.04 -20.05 13.85
C ALA A 557 -18.31 -19.25 12.56
N TRP A 558 -17.25 -18.70 11.95
CA TRP A 558 -17.32 -18.03 10.64
C TRP A 558 -17.49 -18.97 9.45
N ASN A 559 -17.46 -20.30 9.58
CA ASN A 559 -17.59 -21.18 8.40
C ASN A 559 -18.95 -21.04 7.72
N ASP A 560 -20.03 -20.99 8.51
CA ASP A 560 -21.41 -21.12 8.01
C ASP A 560 -22.14 -19.77 7.83
N TYR A 561 -21.50 -18.68 8.25
CA TYR A 561 -22.05 -17.31 8.21
C TYR A 561 -22.07 -16.73 6.78
N ASN A 562 -23.17 -16.16 6.31
CA ASN A 562 -23.21 -15.50 5.00
C ASN A 562 -22.47 -14.13 5.05
N MET A 563 -21.57 -13.89 4.09
CA MET A 563 -20.85 -12.61 3.92
C MET A 563 -21.17 -11.93 2.59
N LEU A 564 -22.00 -12.53 1.75
CA LEU A 564 -22.14 -12.18 0.34
C LEU A 564 -23.24 -11.15 0.08
N GLU A 565 -24.28 -11.16 0.91
CA GLU A 565 -25.49 -10.36 0.70
C GLU A 565 -25.72 -9.43 1.90
N TRP A 566 -25.54 -8.13 1.68
CA TRP A 566 -25.90 -7.13 2.67
C TRP A 566 -27.38 -6.78 2.55
N GLY A 567 -28.04 -6.62 3.70
CA GLY A 567 -29.40 -6.09 3.81
C GLY A 567 -30.46 -7.12 4.21
N LEU A 568 -30.09 -8.41 4.39
CA LEU A 568 -31.04 -9.45 4.79
C LEU A 568 -31.74 -9.12 6.12
N GLY A 569 -31.01 -8.59 7.11
CA GLY A 569 -31.59 -8.07 8.36
C GLY A 569 -32.19 -6.65 8.26
N ARG A 570 -32.34 -6.08 7.06
CA ARG A 570 -32.90 -4.74 6.78
C ARG A 570 -33.87 -4.73 5.57
N PRO A 571 -34.91 -5.61 5.55
CA PRO A 571 -35.90 -5.63 4.47
C PRO A 571 -36.70 -4.32 4.36
N ASP A 572 -36.74 -3.51 5.43
CA ASP A 572 -37.34 -2.18 5.45
C ASP A 572 -36.64 -1.19 4.51
N ILE A 573 -35.29 -1.20 4.48
CA ILE A 573 -34.52 -0.37 3.54
C ILE A 573 -34.61 -0.95 2.13
N LEU A 574 -34.50 -2.27 1.96
CA LEU A 574 -34.54 -2.89 0.63
C LEU A 574 -35.86 -2.58 -0.08
N ALA A 575 -37.00 -2.69 0.60
CA ALA A 575 -38.31 -2.32 0.05
C ALA A 575 -38.42 -0.82 -0.31
N GLU A 576 -37.81 0.08 0.46
CA GLU A 576 -37.75 1.51 0.11
C GLU A 576 -36.88 1.74 -1.15
N ILE A 577 -35.74 1.04 -1.26
CA ILE A 577 -34.87 1.14 -2.44
C ILE A 577 -35.55 0.56 -3.67
N GLU A 578 -36.20 -0.60 -3.57
CA GLU A 578 -36.96 -1.25 -4.66
C GLU A 578 -38.11 -0.36 -5.12
N PHE A 579 -38.94 0.18 -4.20
CA PHE A 579 -39.98 1.14 -4.55
C PHE A 579 -39.43 2.38 -5.26
N LEU A 580 -38.25 2.86 -4.86
CA LEU A 580 -37.56 3.95 -5.55
C LEU A 580 -36.94 3.50 -6.89
N LEU A 581 -36.56 2.24 -7.08
CA LEU A 581 -36.08 1.73 -8.38
C LEU A 581 -37.25 1.62 -9.38
N GLU A 582 -38.39 1.09 -8.94
CA GLU A 582 -39.61 0.96 -9.75
C GLU A 582 -40.26 2.32 -10.04
N GLY A 583 -40.30 3.22 -9.05
CA GLY A 583 -40.92 4.55 -9.15
C GLY A 583 -40.19 5.58 -10.02
N PHE A 584 -39.07 5.20 -10.65
CA PHE A 584 -38.36 5.97 -11.68
C PHE A 584 -38.25 5.22 -13.02
N GLY A 585 -39.06 4.18 -13.23
CA GLY A 585 -39.33 3.66 -14.58
C GLY A 585 -40.06 4.69 -15.46
N PRO A 586 -39.95 4.58 -16.81
CA PRO A 586 -40.47 5.56 -17.76
C PRO A 586 -42.00 5.64 -17.84
#